data_AF-A0A7H5EZT8-F1
#
_entry.id   AF-A0A7H5EZT8-F1
#
_cell.length_a   1.000
_cell.length_b   1.000
_cell.length_c   1.000
_cell.angle_alpha   90.00
_cell.angle_beta   90.00
_cell.angle_gamma   90.00
#
_symmetry.space_group_name_H-M   'P 1'
#
loop_
_entity.id
_entity.type
_entity.pdbx_description
1 polymer ?
#
loop_
_entity_poly.entity_id
_entity_poly.type
_entity_poly.pdbx_seq_one_letter_code
_entity_poly.pdbx_strand_id
1 'polypeptide(L)'
;MNSLRPLLYLMALCCTLVMACEVETEFVTGEQVELRFSTDTVTFDTVFTARGSATRSFKVYNDGEQPVKIDRVRVGQSSGVNFIFNVDGFQGPEAEDVIIWGEDSIFIFVEVFVDPTDPEEVSPFIVEDALIFETGNAVEEVTLIAFGQNANYINGFNRGEFFRITCDNGVAVLPQELPTVVYGSMFIDSCVVQALPGTRLYLHGGVQRNELIGGSGIFNDGFIFTQPDGSLQLLGTLENPVIVQTDRLEEEFADDPAKYRGLILGPGSENNVLENAQLLNAIVGITIDSAAEVRVENSIIAFSGGPAISAYQSDVTVRNSLFHSNFGNTVQFVKGGTLRMQHTTIANYGVDASGLVLTNFDCDENGENCVFSPMVARLENSIVSGSRASEIILVDIFQGEEPTTFDVQIDNSVVRTDSRFLTDQNGLYADFYETICQNCVNLEFSDPLFVSIEEDDYALDSLSVARNLGVFLPALPQDLRGNQRDTESPDAGALEWQPQ
;
A
#
# COMPACT_ATOMS: atom_id res chain seq x y z
N MET A 1 -65.98 12.88 -71.50
CA MET A 1 -64.97 11.92 -70.99
C MET A 1 -63.54 12.49 -70.87
N ASN A 2 -63.32 13.83 -70.88
CA ASN A 2 -61.96 14.41 -70.83
C ASN A 2 -61.58 15.13 -69.52
N SER A 3 -62.47 15.22 -68.52
CA SER A 3 -62.17 15.91 -67.24
C SER A 3 -61.66 15.00 -66.11
N LEU A 4 -61.72 13.66 -66.25
CA LEU A 4 -61.24 12.73 -65.21
C LEU A 4 -59.73 12.44 -65.28
N ARG A 5 -59.08 12.69 -66.43
CA ARG A 5 -57.64 12.42 -66.61
C ARG A 5 -56.72 13.22 -65.68
N PRO A 6 -56.87 14.56 -65.53
CA PRO A 6 -56.02 15.31 -64.60
C PRO A 6 -56.25 14.93 -63.12
N LEU A 7 -57.47 14.51 -62.76
CA LEU A 7 -57.79 14.04 -61.41
C LEU A 7 -57.09 12.70 -61.10
N LEU A 8 -57.02 11.79 -62.08
CA LEU A 8 -56.27 10.54 -61.98
C LEU A 8 -54.76 10.74 -61.84
N TYR A 9 -54.18 11.72 -62.56
CA TYR A 9 -52.76 12.06 -62.41
C TYR A 9 -52.46 12.73 -61.06
N LEU A 10 -53.35 13.60 -60.56
CA LEU A 10 -53.20 14.21 -59.24
C LEU A 10 -53.36 13.19 -58.12
N MET A 11 -54.29 12.24 -58.26
CA MET A 11 -54.50 11.16 -57.29
C MET A 11 -53.35 10.14 -57.30
N ALA A 12 -52.77 9.82 -58.46
CA ALA A 12 -51.58 8.99 -58.58
C ALA A 12 -50.34 9.66 -57.97
N LEU A 13 -50.16 10.98 -58.19
CA LEU A 13 -49.07 11.76 -57.57
C LEU A 13 -49.25 11.88 -56.05
N CYS A 14 -50.49 12.01 -55.57
CA CYS A 14 -50.81 12.01 -54.15
C CYS A 14 -50.52 10.63 -53.52
N CYS A 15 -50.86 9.53 -54.21
CA CYS A 15 -50.51 8.16 -53.79
C CYS A 15 -49.00 7.91 -53.70
N THR A 16 -48.18 8.54 -54.55
CA THR A 16 -46.71 8.43 -54.44
C THR A 16 -46.13 9.24 -53.27
N LEU A 17 -46.84 10.25 -52.76
CA LEU A 17 -46.40 11.05 -51.60
C LEU A 17 -46.73 10.38 -50.26
N VAL A 18 -47.65 9.41 -50.22
CA VAL A 18 -48.00 8.65 -49.00
C VAL A 18 -47.21 7.35 -48.85
N MET A 19 -46.37 6.99 -49.83
CA MET A 19 -45.41 5.90 -49.75
C MET A 19 -44.03 6.43 -49.33
N ALA A 20 -43.99 7.32 -48.34
CA ALA A 20 -42.78 7.51 -47.55
C ALA A 20 -42.69 6.27 -46.65
N CYS A 21 -41.90 5.28 -47.08
CA CYS A 21 -41.60 4.12 -46.27
C CYS A 21 -40.75 4.61 -45.11
N GLU A 22 -41.38 4.84 -43.96
CA GLU A 22 -40.66 4.93 -42.69
C GLU A 22 -40.11 3.53 -42.43
N VAL A 23 -38.83 3.34 -42.74
CA VAL A 23 -38.12 2.11 -42.38
C VAL A 23 -38.01 2.19 -40.86
N GLU A 24 -38.90 1.49 -40.14
CA GLU A 24 -38.71 1.25 -38.71
C GLU A 24 -37.34 0.59 -38.57
N THR A 25 -36.39 1.39 -38.10
CA THR A 25 -35.02 0.94 -37.90
C THR A 25 -35.05 0.14 -36.61
N GLU A 26 -34.90 -1.19 -36.71
CA GLU A 26 -34.77 -2.04 -35.55
C GLU A 26 -33.40 -1.81 -34.92
N PHE A 27 -33.39 -1.39 -33.65
CA PHE A 27 -32.17 -1.23 -32.87
C PHE A 27 -31.93 -2.47 -32.03
N VAL A 28 -30.66 -2.91 -31.97
CA VAL A 28 -30.20 -3.86 -30.96
C VAL A 28 -30.17 -3.12 -29.62
N THR A 29 -30.78 -3.71 -28.60
CA THR A 29 -30.94 -3.12 -27.26
C THR A 29 -30.69 -4.17 -26.17
N GLY A 30 -30.46 -3.70 -24.95
CA GLY A 30 -30.24 -4.58 -23.80
C GLY A 30 -28.97 -5.42 -23.90
N GLU A 31 -29.02 -6.64 -23.36
CA GLU A 31 -27.86 -7.55 -23.25
C GLU A 31 -27.30 -8.05 -24.59
N GLN A 32 -27.95 -7.72 -25.71
CA GLN A 32 -27.47 -8.07 -27.06
C GLN A 32 -26.51 -7.02 -27.64
N VAL A 33 -26.39 -5.87 -26.99
CA VAL A 33 -25.48 -4.82 -27.42
C VAL A 33 -24.05 -5.22 -27.06
N GLU A 34 -23.20 -5.38 -28.07
CA GLU A 34 -21.76 -5.59 -27.92
C GLU A 34 -21.03 -4.32 -28.35
N LEU A 35 -20.37 -3.64 -27.41
CA LEU A 35 -19.55 -2.47 -27.71
C LEU A 35 -18.08 -2.85 -27.70
N ARG A 36 -17.31 -2.22 -28.58
CA ARG A 36 -15.85 -2.26 -28.50
C ARG A 36 -15.33 -0.85 -28.26
N PHE A 37 -14.45 -0.69 -27.28
CA PHE A 37 -13.80 0.58 -26.99
C PHE A 37 -12.44 0.68 -27.66
N SER A 38 -12.04 1.87 -28.13
CA SER A 38 -10.67 2.08 -28.61
C SER A 38 -9.62 2.00 -27.49
N THR A 39 -10.05 2.16 -26.24
CA THR A 39 -9.22 2.14 -25.03
C THR A 39 -10.10 1.78 -23.83
N ASP A 40 -9.52 1.15 -22.84
CA ASP A 40 -10.13 0.87 -21.53
C ASP A 40 -9.90 2.02 -20.53
N THR A 41 -8.88 2.87 -20.75
CA THR A 41 -8.46 3.92 -19.81
C THR A 41 -8.11 5.23 -20.54
N VAL A 42 -8.67 6.34 -20.08
CA VAL A 42 -8.38 7.69 -20.57
C VAL A 42 -7.63 8.48 -19.49
N THR A 43 -6.41 8.92 -19.81
CA THR A 43 -5.52 9.61 -18.86
C THR A 43 -5.36 11.10 -19.16
N PHE A 44 -5.35 11.90 -18.10
CA PHE A 44 -5.27 13.35 -18.14
C PHE A 44 -4.05 13.83 -17.35
N ASP A 45 -3.00 14.20 -18.08
CA ASP A 45 -1.83 14.85 -17.49
C ASP A 45 -2.16 16.32 -17.19
N THR A 46 -2.53 16.55 -15.94
CA THR A 46 -2.93 17.85 -15.39
C THR A 46 -1.79 18.53 -14.62
N VAL A 47 -0.54 18.05 -14.75
CA VAL A 47 0.66 18.65 -14.12
C VAL A 47 1.04 19.94 -14.85
N PHE A 48 0.22 20.96 -14.67
CA PHE A 48 0.53 22.34 -15.03
C PHE A 48 0.07 23.24 -13.90
N THR A 49 1.00 24.07 -13.43
CA THR A 49 0.96 24.92 -12.22
C THR A 49 -0.13 26.02 -12.18
N ALA A 50 -1.10 25.96 -13.07
CA ALA A 50 -2.28 26.83 -13.10
C ALA A 50 -3.50 26.00 -13.48
N ARG A 51 -4.63 26.19 -12.76
CA ARG A 51 -5.97 25.63 -13.05
C ARG A 51 -6.08 25.14 -14.49
N GLY A 52 -6.05 23.82 -14.67
CA GLY A 52 -5.96 23.19 -15.97
C GLY A 52 -7.28 22.52 -16.33
N SER A 53 -7.71 22.66 -17.58
CA SER A 53 -8.61 21.68 -18.17
C SER A 53 -7.88 20.88 -19.24
N ALA A 54 -8.10 19.57 -19.23
CA ALA A 54 -7.53 18.65 -20.20
C ALA A 54 -8.66 17.90 -20.88
N THR A 55 -8.71 17.97 -22.21
CA THR A 55 -9.69 17.24 -23.02
C THR A 55 -9.01 16.09 -23.73
N ARG A 56 -9.61 14.90 -23.64
CA ARG A 56 -9.21 13.68 -24.36
C ARG A 56 -10.40 13.15 -25.15
N SER A 57 -10.13 12.34 -26.15
CA SER A 57 -11.17 11.70 -26.93
C SER A 57 -10.85 10.24 -27.20
N PHE A 58 -11.87 9.41 -27.21
CA PHE A 58 -11.78 8.02 -27.62
C PHE A 58 -13.01 7.64 -28.45
N LYS A 59 -13.02 6.41 -28.98
CA LYS A 59 -14.11 5.90 -29.81
C LYS A 59 -14.77 4.69 -29.17
N VAL A 60 -16.07 4.61 -29.39
CA VAL A 60 -16.89 3.42 -29.14
C VAL A 60 -17.38 2.91 -30.48
N TYR A 61 -17.20 1.62 -30.72
CA TYR A 61 -17.51 0.97 -31.97
C TYR A 61 -18.69 0.01 -31.80
N ASN A 62 -19.53 -0.01 -32.81
CA ASN A 62 -20.47 -1.10 -33.06
C ASN A 62 -19.94 -1.88 -34.26
N ASP A 63 -19.32 -3.03 -34.00
CA ASP A 63 -18.80 -3.89 -35.06
C ASP A 63 -19.92 -4.74 -35.72
N GLY A 64 -21.14 -4.71 -35.17
CA GLY A 64 -22.31 -5.40 -35.72
C GLY A 64 -22.95 -4.65 -36.89
N GLU A 65 -23.69 -5.38 -37.74
CA GLU A 65 -24.35 -4.81 -38.93
C GLU A 65 -25.61 -3.98 -38.58
N GLN A 66 -26.23 -4.26 -37.42
CA GLN A 66 -27.44 -3.57 -36.97
C GLN A 66 -27.08 -2.38 -36.07
N PRO A 67 -27.83 -1.27 -36.11
CA PRO A 67 -27.59 -0.16 -35.20
C PRO A 67 -27.89 -0.58 -33.75
N VAL A 68 -27.02 -0.17 -32.84
CA VAL A 68 -27.17 -0.40 -31.40
C VAL A 68 -27.67 0.87 -30.72
N LYS A 69 -28.40 0.70 -29.63
CA LYS A 69 -28.81 1.81 -28.77
C LYS A 69 -28.32 1.56 -27.35
N ILE A 70 -27.54 2.50 -26.85
CA ILE A 70 -27.04 2.56 -25.47
C ILE A 70 -28.10 3.32 -24.67
N ASP A 71 -28.56 2.73 -23.58
CA ASP A 71 -29.65 3.31 -22.79
C ASP A 71 -29.17 4.58 -22.08
N ARG A 72 -27.96 4.52 -21.51
CA ARG A 72 -27.39 5.62 -20.74
C ARG A 72 -25.86 5.63 -20.75
N VAL A 73 -25.29 6.82 -20.86
CA VAL A 73 -23.87 7.11 -20.62
C VAL A 73 -23.75 8.16 -19.54
N ARG A 74 -22.94 7.93 -18.50
CA ARG A 74 -22.75 8.86 -17.38
C ARG A 74 -21.39 8.72 -16.72
N VAL A 75 -20.96 9.72 -15.96
CA VAL A 75 -19.79 9.61 -15.07
C VAL A 75 -20.20 8.93 -13.76
N GLY A 76 -19.30 8.11 -13.18
CA GLY A 76 -19.49 7.44 -11.90
C GLY A 76 -19.60 8.40 -10.72
N GLN A 77 -18.83 9.49 -10.73
CA GLN A 77 -18.74 10.53 -9.69
C GLN A 77 -18.19 10.01 -8.36
N SER A 78 -17.24 9.06 -8.42
CA SER A 78 -16.59 8.49 -7.24
C SER A 78 -15.45 9.34 -6.70
N SER A 79 -14.87 10.22 -7.52
CA SER A 79 -13.60 10.88 -7.23
C SER A 79 -13.70 12.26 -6.57
N GLY A 80 -14.89 12.85 -6.47
CA GLY A 80 -15.09 14.24 -6.05
C GLY A 80 -14.67 15.29 -7.10
N VAL A 81 -13.86 14.92 -8.09
CA VAL A 81 -13.44 15.76 -9.21
C VAL A 81 -14.45 15.66 -10.36
N ASN A 82 -14.76 16.80 -10.97
CA ASN A 82 -15.78 16.86 -12.02
C ASN A 82 -15.20 16.51 -13.39
N PHE A 83 -15.63 15.37 -13.94
CA PHE A 83 -15.46 15.03 -15.34
C PHE A 83 -16.71 15.43 -16.13
N ILE A 84 -16.51 16.12 -17.25
CA ILE A 84 -17.55 16.48 -18.21
C ILE A 84 -17.27 15.72 -19.48
N PHE A 85 -18.29 15.13 -20.10
CA PHE A 85 -18.13 14.47 -21.40
C PHE A 85 -19.07 15.06 -22.47
N ASN A 86 -18.74 14.77 -23.72
CA ASN A 86 -19.61 14.93 -24.87
C ASN A 86 -19.63 13.60 -25.64
N VAL A 87 -20.81 13.01 -25.79
CA VAL A 87 -21.04 11.77 -26.54
C VAL A 87 -21.87 12.12 -27.76
N ASP A 88 -21.24 12.09 -28.94
CA ASP A 88 -21.88 12.39 -30.24
C ASP A 88 -22.78 13.66 -30.23
N GLY A 89 -22.32 14.74 -29.58
CA GLY A 89 -23.04 16.01 -29.49
C GLY A 89 -23.86 16.21 -28.21
N PHE A 90 -24.12 15.17 -27.42
CA PHE A 90 -24.76 15.27 -26.11
C PHE A 90 -23.72 15.59 -25.03
N GLN A 91 -23.82 16.76 -24.40
CA GLN A 91 -23.00 17.11 -23.25
C GLN A 91 -23.57 16.47 -21.98
N GLY A 92 -22.69 15.89 -21.16
CA GLY A 92 -23.03 15.31 -19.86
C GLY A 92 -23.67 16.30 -18.88
N PRO A 93 -24.06 15.85 -17.67
CA PRO A 93 -23.49 14.72 -16.93
C PRO A 93 -24.07 13.34 -17.31
N GLU A 94 -25.07 13.32 -18.17
CA GLU A 94 -25.77 12.11 -18.61
C GLU A 94 -26.22 12.27 -20.06
N ALA A 95 -26.06 11.22 -20.85
CA ALA A 95 -26.62 11.11 -22.18
C ALA A 95 -27.48 9.83 -22.25
N GLU A 96 -28.73 9.97 -22.66
CA GLU A 96 -29.67 8.87 -22.82
C GLU A 96 -29.84 8.54 -24.30
N ASP A 97 -30.21 7.29 -24.59
CA ASP A 97 -30.62 6.86 -25.93
C ASP A 97 -29.57 7.13 -27.03
N VAL A 98 -28.30 6.88 -26.72
CA VAL A 98 -27.17 7.10 -27.65
C VAL A 98 -27.16 6.00 -28.71
N ILE A 99 -27.13 6.38 -29.99
CA ILE A 99 -27.20 5.44 -31.11
C ILE A 99 -25.83 5.34 -31.78
N ILE A 100 -25.39 4.11 -32.07
CA ILE A 100 -24.25 3.84 -32.95
C ILE A 100 -24.73 3.00 -34.12
N TRP A 101 -24.55 3.51 -35.34
CA TRP A 101 -24.95 2.80 -36.55
C TRP A 101 -24.14 1.52 -36.75
N GLY A 102 -24.67 0.60 -37.56
CA GLY A 102 -23.99 -0.65 -37.88
C GLY A 102 -22.66 -0.39 -38.59
N GLU A 103 -21.63 -1.15 -38.20
CA GLU A 103 -20.24 -1.01 -38.66
C GLU A 103 -19.66 0.41 -38.49
N ASP A 104 -20.16 1.18 -37.54
CA ASP A 104 -19.78 2.58 -37.29
C ASP A 104 -19.21 2.80 -35.89
N SER A 105 -18.74 4.03 -35.64
CA SER A 105 -18.20 4.46 -34.36
C SER A 105 -18.62 5.88 -34.02
N ILE A 106 -18.80 6.14 -32.74
CA ILE A 106 -18.99 7.50 -32.22
C ILE A 106 -17.72 8.00 -31.54
N PHE A 107 -17.54 9.32 -31.52
CA PHE A 107 -16.53 9.96 -30.69
C PHE A 107 -17.10 10.34 -29.34
N ILE A 108 -16.29 10.10 -28.30
CA ILE A 108 -16.53 10.59 -26.96
C ILE A 108 -15.39 11.52 -26.61
N PHE A 109 -15.72 12.75 -26.21
CA PHE A 109 -14.79 13.72 -25.66
C PHE A 109 -15.00 13.78 -24.17
N VAL A 110 -13.94 13.73 -23.38
CA VAL A 110 -14.00 13.87 -21.92
C VAL A 110 -13.06 14.99 -21.54
N GLU A 111 -13.52 15.89 -20.70
CA GLU A 111 -12.79 17.01 -20.13
C GLU A 111 -12.79 16.88 -18.61
N VAL A 112 -11.61 17.01 -17.99
CA VAL A 112 -11.46 17.12 -16.54
C VAL A 112 -11.02 18.53 -16.18
N PHE A 113 -11.52 19.05 -15.07
CA PHE A 113 -11.05 20.29 -14.47
C PHE A 113 -10.42 19.98 -13.11
N VAL A 114 -9.13 20.28 -12.98
CA VAL A 114 -8.38 20.09 -11.73
C VAL A 114 -7.84 21.44 -11.26
N ASP A 115 -8.10 21.77 -10.01
CA ASP A 115 -7.43 22.86 -9.31
C ASP A 115 -6.39 22.26 -8.34
N PRO A 116 -5.09 22.32 -8.65
CA PRO A 116 -4.04 21.75 -7.79
C PRO A 116 -3.80 22.57 -6.52
N THR A 117 -4.64 23.57 -6.24
CA THR A 117 -4.67 24.31 -4.97
C THR A 117 -5.85 23.92 -4.09
N ASP A 118 -6.76 23.08 -4.60
CA ASP A 118 -7.82 22.50 -3.77
C ASP A 118 -7.20 21.61 -2.69
N PRO A 119 -7.86 21.49 -1.52
CA PRO A 119 -7.43 20.56 -0.48
C PRO A 119 -7.32 19.14 -1.02
N GLU A 120 -6.39 18.36 -0.47
CA GLU A 120 -6.16 16.96 -0.86
C GLU A 120 -7.42 16.09 -0.66
N GLU A 121 -8.33 16.48 0.25
CA GLU A 121 -9.63 15.82 0.44
C GLU A 121 -10.61 16.03 -0.72
N VAL A 122 -10.40 17.08 -1.52
CA VAL A 122 -11.26 17.44 -2.65
C VAL A 122 -10.61 17.02 -3.98
N SER A 123 -9.28 17.11 -4.05
CA SER A 123 -8.50 16.66 -5.20
C SER A 123 -7.35 15.77 -4.72
N PRO A 124 -7.50 14.44 -4.69
CA PRO A 124 -6.42 13.54 -4.31
C PRO A 124 -5.28 13.56 -5.33
N PHE A 125 -4.09 13.05 -4.99
CA PHE A 125 -2.97 13.01 -5.94
C PHE A 125 -3.31 12.26 -7.23
N ILE A 126 -4.04 11.15 -7.11
CA ILE A 126 -4.57 10.38 -8.23
C ILE A 126 -6.10 10.39 -8.15
N VAL A 127 -6.71 10.89 -9.21
CA VAL A 127 -8.16 10.98 -9.38
C VAL A 127 -8.60 9.84 -10.28
N GLU A 128 -9.32 8.86 -9.74
CA GLU A 128 -9.89 7.73 -10.50
C GLU A 128 -11.42 7.79 -10.51
N ASP A 129 -12.01 7.79 -11.70
CA ASP A 129 -13.46 7.72 -11.94
C ASP A 129 -13.72 6.83 -13.16
N ALA A 130 -14.97 6.69 -13.58
CA ALA A 130 -15.33 5.91 -14.75
C ALA A 130 -16.42 6.58 -15.59
N LEU A 131 -16.34 6.42 -16.90
CA LEU A 131 -17.47 6.66 -17.79
C LEU A 131 -18.21 5.34 -18.00
N ILE A 132 -19.46 5.30 -17.54
CA ILE A 132 -20.29 4.11 -17.44
C ILE A 132 -21.29 4.09 -18.60
N PHE A 133 -21.36 2.95 -19.28
CA PHE A 133 -22.27 2.66 -20.39
C PHE A 133 -23.26 1.58 -19.95
N GLU A 134 -24.54 1.90 -19.96
CA GLU A 134 -25.62 1.00 -19.52
C GLU A 134 -26.44 0.54 -20.75
N THR A 135 -26.56 -0.77 -20.94
CA THR A 135 -27.35 -1.45 -21.99
C THR A 135 -28.18 -2.58 -21.40
N GLY A 136 -29.43 -2.29 -21.02
CA GLY A 136 -30.30 -3.18 -20.28
C GLY A 136 -29.73 -3.50 -18.89
N ASN A 137 -29.25 -4.73 -18.71
CA ASN A 137 -28.59 -5.16 -17.48
C ASN A 137 -27.05 -5.17 -17.59
N ALA A 138 -26.50 -4.95 -18.79
CA ALA A 138 -25.07 -4.90 -19.00
C ALA A 138 -24.53 -3.50 -18.65
N VAL A 139 -23.39 -3.49 -17.97
CA VAL A 139 -22.67 -2.27 -17.58
C VAL A 139 -21.23 -2.45 -18.03
N GLU A 140 -20.77 -1.55 -18.88
CA GLU A 140 -19.38 -1.47 -19.32
C GLU A 140 -18.81 -0.11 -18.89
N GLU A 141 -17.51 -0.06 -18.64
CA GLU A 141 -16.87 1.16 -18.14
C GLU A 141 -15.55 1.44 -18.86
N VAL A 142 -15.27 2.74 -19.01
CA VAL A 142 -13.97 3.25 -19.42
C VAL A 142 -13.42 4.07 -18.26
N THR A 143 -12.27 3.65 -17.73
CA THR A 143 -11.61 4.29 -16.59
C THR A 143 -11.11 5.67 -16.97
N LEU A 144 -11.30 6.64 -16.08
CA LEU A 144 -10.82 8.02 -16.20
C LEU A 144 -9.80 8.29 -15.11
N ILE A 145 -8.58 8.70 -15.48
CA ILE A 145 -7.49 8.93 -14.51
C ILE A 145 -6.86 10.31 -14.72
N ALA A 146 -6.77 11.11 -13.67
CA ALA A 146 -6.10 12.42 -13.69
C ALA A 146 -5.18 12.63 -12.48
N PHE A 147 -4.24 13.56 -12.59
CA PHE A 147 -3.41 14.00 -11.47
C PHE A 147 -4.07 15.18 -10.74
N GLY A 148 -4.56 14.99 -9.52
CA GLY A 148 -5.30 16.04 -8.81
C GLY A 148 -4.42 17.12 -8.15
N GLN A 149 -3.16 16.79 -7.87
CA GLN A 149 -2.26 17.66 -7.11
C GLN A 149 -0.92 17.87 -7.83
N ASN A 150 -0.20 18.92 -7.47
CA ASN A 150 1.17 19.10 -7.95
C ASN A 150 2.13 18.21 -7.17
N ALA A 151 2.71 17.20 -7.84
CA ALA A 151 3.70 16.31 -7.29
C ALA A 151 4.74 15.87 -8.33
N ASN A 152 5.80 15.25 -7.86
CA ASN A 152 6.73 14.52 -8.70
C ASN A 152 6.20 13.10 -8.91
N TYR A 153 5.52 12.87 -10.02
CA TYR A 153 4.95 11.56 -10.37
C TYR A 153 6.02 10.65 -10.98
N ILE A 154 6.35 9.57 -10.27
CA ILE A 154 7.19 8.48 -10.76
C ILE A 154 6.28 7.46 -11.45
N ASN A 155 6.77 6.89 -12.56
CA ASN A 155 6.07 5.92 -13.42
C ASN A 155 4.90 6.48 -14.26
N GLY A 156 4.60 7.79 -14.19
CA GLY A 156 3.56 8.41 -15.00
C GLY A 156 2.19 7.75 -14.77
N PHE A 157 1.49 7.38 -15.84
CA PHE A 157 0.21 6.65 -15.78
C PHE A 157 0.36 5.13 -16.05
N ASN A 158 1.56 4.56 -15.88
CA ASN A 158 1.85 3.17 -16.27
C ASN A 158 1.74 2.19 -15.08
N ARG A 159 0.54 2.07 -14.49
CA ARG A 159 0.28 1.11 -13.42
C ARG A 159 0.38 -0.33 -13.94
N GLY A 160 0.82 -1.27 -13.12
CA GLY A 160 1.06 -2.66 -13.53
C GLY A 160 2.35 -2.88 -14.34
N GLU A 161 3.08 -1.80 -14.63
CA GLU A 161 4.43 -1.80 -15.19
C GLU A 161 5.45 -1.28 -14.17
N PHE A 162 6.73 -1.59 -14.41
CA PHE A 162 7.79 -1.27 -13.47
C PHE A 162 8.64 -0.09 -13.96
N PHE A 163 8.65 0.99 -13.16
CA PHE A 163 9.61 2.06 -13.36
C PHE A 163 10.96 1.66 -12.76
N ARG A 164 12.01 1.59 -13.58
CA ARG A 164 13.37 1.31 -13.10
C ARG A 164 14.15 2.61 -12.97
N ILE A 165 14.58 2.93 -11.75
CA ILE A 165 15.55 4.00 -11.50
C ILE A 165 16.96 3.41 -11.46
N THR A 166 17.85 4.01 -12.25
CA THR A 166 19.28 3.69 -12.28
C THR A 166 20.07 4.99 -12.16
N CYS A 167 21.19 4.96 -11.45
CA CYS A 167 22.06 6.13 -11.34
C CYS A 167 23.56 5.77 -11.42
N ASP A 168 23.90 4.74 -12.20
CA ASP A 168 25.27 4.30 -12.49
C ASP A 168 26.13 4.09 -11.21
N ASN A 169 25.56 3.41 -10.22
CA ASN A 169 26.12 3.19 -8.87
C ASN A 169 26.34 4.49 -8.06
N GLY A 170 25.64 5.55 -8.44
CA GLY A 170 25.62 6.83 -7.74
C GLY A 170 24.48 6.94 -6.73
N VAL A 171 24.08 8.18 -6.47
CA VAL A 171 22.99 8.54 -5.56
C VAL A 171 21.95 9.35 -6.33
N ALA A 172 20.69 8.92 -6.26
CA ALA A 172 19.53 9.65 -6.76
C ALA A 172 18.76 10.21 -5.56
N VAL A 173 18.82 11.53 -5.37
CA VAL A 173 18.07 12.22 -4.31
C VAL A 173 16.68 12.55 -4.84
N LEU A 174 15.64 12.12 -4.12
CA LEU A 174 14.26 12.49 -4.45
C LEU A 174 14.06 14.00 -4.32
N PRO A 175 13.22 14.62 -5.18
CA PRO A 175 12.96 16.05 -5.09
C PRO A 175 12.36 16.46 -3.74
N GLN A 176 12.69 17.68 -3.29
CA GLN A 176 12.25 18.20 -1.98
C GLN A 176 11.18 19.30 -2.07
N GLU A 177 11.03 19.95 -3.24
CA GLU A 177 10.12 21.10 -3.37
C GLU A 177 8.64 20.69 -3.40
N LEU A 178 8.36 19.49 -3.90
CA LEU A 178 7.02 18.90 -4.00
C LEU A 178 7.09 17.45 -3.51
N PRO A 179 5.96 16.90 -3.01
CA PRO A 179 5.88 15.48 -2.69
C PRO A 179 6.22 14.61 -3.91
N THR A 180 6.62 13.37 -3.65
CA THR A 180 6.85 12.36 -4.68
C THR A 180 5.72 11.33 -4.62
N VAL A 181 5.09 11.02 -5.75
CA VAL A 181 4.04 10.00 -5.86
C VAL A 181 4.54 8.90 -6.78
N VAL A 182 4.65 7.68 -6.28
CA VAL A 182 4.94 6.49 -7.09
C VAL A 182 3.61 5.90 -7.53
N TYR A 183 3.28 6.05 -8.80
CA TYR A 183 2.08 5.47 -9.38
C TYR A 183 2.35 4.02 -9.80
N GLY A 184 1.94 3.07 -8.96
CA GLY A 184 2.33 1.67 -9.10
C GLY A 184 3.69 1.38 -8.45
N SER A 185 4.64 0.79 -9.20
CA SER A 185 5.86 0.24 -8.61
C SER A 185 7.16 0.80 -9.18
N MET A 186 8.15 0.92 -8.30
CA MET A 186 9.49 1.39 -8.61
C MET A 186 10.55 0.35 -8.27
N PHE A 187 11.49 0.12 -9.18
CA PHE A 187 12.66 -0.75 -9.00
C PHE A 187 13.92 0.09 -8.91
N ILE A 188 14.69 -0.10 -7.85
CA ILE A 188 15.98 0.55 -7.64
C ILE A 188 17.06 -0.43 -8.05
N ASP A 189 17.89 -0.04 -9.01
CA ASP A 189 18.96 -0.88 -9.53
C ASP A 189 20.22 -0.07 -9.76
N SER A 190 21.35 -0.59 -9.26
CA SER A 190 22.67 0.03 -9.44
C SER A 190 22.62 1.50 -9.02
N CYS A 191 21.97 1.76 -7.88
CA CYS A 191 21.60 3.10 -7.44
C CYS A 191 21.25 3.13 -5.96
N VAL A 192 21.64 4.21 -5.27
CA VAL A 192 21.13 4.55 -3.94
C VAL A 192 20.08 5.63 -4.09
N VAL A 193 18.82 5.33 -3.78
CA VAL A 193 17.74 6.34 -3.74
C VAL A 193 17.64 6.92 -2.34
N GLN A 194 17.73 8.26 -2.25
CA GLN A 194 17.66 8.98 -0.98
C GLN A 194 16.41 9.86 -0.90
N ALA A 195 15.58 9.63 0.11
CA ALA A 195 14.63 10.61 0.61
C ALA A 195 15.28 11.35 1.78
N LEU A 196 15.23 12.68 1.77
CA LEU A 196 15.91 13.54 2.74
C LEU A 196 14.88 14.16 3.71
N PRO A 197 15.30 14.89 4.76
CA PRO A 197 14.38 15.35 5.80
C PRO A 197 13.20 16.16 5.23
N GLY A 198 11.99 15.82 5.69
CA GLY A 198 10.74 16.44 5.23
C GLY A 198 10.15 15.86 3.94
N THR A 199 10.81 14.91 3.27
CA THR A 199 10.24 14.25 2.09
C THR A 199 8.91 13.57 2.42
N ARG A 200 7.92 13.76 1.54
CA ARG A 200 6.65 13.03 1.51
C ARG A 200 6.64 12.13 0.29
N LEU A 201 6.55 10.83 0.51
CA LEU A 201 6.55 9.80 -0.52
C LEU A 201 5.23 9.04 -0.46
N TYR A 202 4.44 9.15 -1.52
CA TYR A 202 3.14 8.51 -1.61
C TYR A 202 3.21 7.32 -2.58
N LEU A 203 2.55 6.23 -2.23
CA LEU A 203 2.41 5.08 -3.12
C LEU A 203 0.95 4.85 -3.47
N HIS A 204 0.69 4.81 -4.77
CA HIS A 204 -0.60 4.41 -5.30
C HIS A 204 -0.55 2.92 -5.65
N GLY A 205 -1.29 2.11 -4.88
CA GLY A 205 -1.29 0.66 -4.97
C GLY A 205 -2.44 0.06 -5.76
N GLY A 206 -2.93 -1.09 -5.30
CA GLY A 206 -4.08 -1.81 -5.83
C GLY A 206 -3.71 -2.96 -6.79
N VAL A 207 -4.70 -3.81 -7.10
CA VAL A 207 -4.48 -5.05 -7.86
C VAL A 207 -4.21 -4.74 -9.33
N GLN A 208 -3.19 -5.39 -9.89
CA GLN A 208 -2.83 -5.29 -11.29
C GLN A 208 -2.63 -6.67 -11.92
N ARG A 209 -2.79 -6.72 -13.25
CA ARG A 209 -2.57 -7.93 -14.04
C ARG A 209 -1.46 -7.70 -15.06
N ASN A 210 -0.40 -8.50 -14.98
CA ASN A 210 0.66 -8.55 -15.98
C ASN A 210 1.17 -9.99 -16.12
N GLU A 211 0.95 -10.60 -17.29
CA GLU A 211 1.29 -12.01 -17.55
C GLU A 211 2.80 -12.30 -17.52
N LEU A 212 3.64 -11.26 -17.58
CA LEU A 212 5.09 -11.37 -17.43
C LEU A 212 5.54 -11.36 -15.96
N ILE A 213 4.62 -11.05 -15.03
CA ILE A 213 4.92 -10.80 -13.61
C ILE A 213 4.17 -11.80 -12.73
N GLY A 214 4.92 -12.66 -12.03
CA GLY A 214 4.41 -13.45 -10.90
C GLY A 214 3.36 -14.50 -11.26
N GLY A 215 3.79 -15.66 -11.77
CA GLY A 215 3.03 -16.92 -11.80
C GLY A 215 1.63 -16.87 -12.44
N SER A 216 0.63 -16.39 -11.69
CA SER A 216 -0.76 -16.18 -12.12
C SER A 216 -0.96 -14.91 -12.97
N GLY A 217 0.03 -14.01 -12.98
CA GLY A 217 -0.05 -12.73 -13.66
C GLY A 217 -0.85 -11.68 -12.90
N ILE A 218 -1.28 -11.92 -11.65
CA ILE A 218 -2.02 -10.95 -10.82
C ILE A 218 -1.20 -10.63 -9.58
N PHE A 219 -1.04 -9.34 -9.26
CA PHE A 219 -0.25 -8.88 -8.11
C PHE A 219 -0.78 -7.57 -7.52
N ASN A 220 -0.40 -7.29 -6.27
CA ASN A 220 -0.63 -5.98 -5.66
C ASN A 220 0.49 -5.02 -6.05
N ASP A 221 0.13 -3.92 -6.70
CA ASP A 221 1.03 -2.84 -7.06
C ASP A 221 1.32 -1.92 -5.86
N GLY A 222 2.07 -0.83 -6.07
CA GLY A 222 2.40 0.11 -5.00
C GLY A 222 3.56 -0.37 -4.14
N PHE A 223 4.71 -0.67 -4.74
CA PHE A 223 5.91 -1.04 -3.98
C PHE A 223 7.19 -0.40 -4.50
N ILE A 224 8.17 -0.34 -3.61
CA ILE A 224 9.56 -0.03 -3.96
C ILE A 224 10.37 -1.31 -3.80
N PHE A 225 10.99 -1.78 -4.88
CA PHE A 225 11.80 -2.98 -4.90
C PHE A 225 13.28 -2.63 -5.11
N THR A 226 14.17 -3.08 -4.22
CA THR A 226 15.63 -2.94 -4.45
C THR A 226 16.20 -4.22 -5.06
N GLN A 227 16.95 -4.08 -6.14
CA GLN A 227 17.80 -5.14 -6.67
C GLN A 227 19.09 -5.28 -5.84
N PRO A 228 19.93 -6.32 -6.07
CA PRO A 228 21.14 -6.55 -5.25
C PRO A 228 22.07 -5.33 -5.15
N ASP A 229 22.26 -4.59 -6.25
CA ASP A 229 23.09 -3.38 -6.29
C ASP A 229 22.28 -2.08 -6.09
N GLY A 230 21.04 -2.18 -5.61
CA GLY A 230 20.15 -1.06 -5.34
C GLY A 230 19.92 -0.87 -3.84
N SER A 231 19.80 0.37 -3.37
CA SER A 231 19.53 0.67 -1.96
C SER A 231 18.49 1.78 -1.81
N LEU A 232 17.66 1.69 -0.77
CA LEU A 232 16.73 2.73 -0.37
C LEU A 232 17.13 3.33 0.98
N GLN A 233 17.24 4.66 1.03
CA GLN A 233 17.60 5.40 2.23
C GLN A 233 16.58 6.51 2.50
N LEU A 234 15.78 6.32 3.55
CA LEU A 234 14.86 7.32 4.09
C LEU A 234 15.55 8.00 5.27
N LEU A 235 16.05 9.21 5.06
CA LEU A 235 16.95 9.92 5.97
C LEU A 235 16.26 11.18 6.50
N GLY A 236 15.37 11.01 7.47
CA GLY A 236 14.67 12.09 8.15
C GLY A 236 15.44 12.71 9.30
N THR A 237 14.77 13.61 10.00
CA THR A 237 15.17 14.14 11.32
C THR A 237 13.96 14.10 12.24
N LEU A 238 14.17 14.23 13.56
CA LEU A 238 13.06 14.27 14.53
C LEU A 238 12.03 15.35 14.18
N GLU A 239 12.50 16.54 13.79
CA GLU A 239 11.63 17.67 13.44
C GLU A 239 11.01 17.53 12.04
N ASN A 240 11.72 16.88 11.11
CA ASN A 240 11.28 16.71 9.73
C ASN A 240 11.46 15.24 9.31
N PRO A 241 10.53 14.36 9.71
CA PRO A 241 10.60 12.95 9.34
C PRO A 241 10.33 12.77 7.85
N VAL A 242 10.88 11.69 7.28
CA VAL A 242 10.43 11.18 5.98
C VAL A 242 9.15 10.39 6.20
N ILE A 243 8.09 10.69 5.46
CA ILE A 243 6.82 9.96 5.57
C ILE A 243 6.55 9.22 4.27
N VAL A 244 6.30 7.92 4.40
CA VAL A 244 5.86 7.01 3.34
C VAL A 244 4.46 6.51 3.69
N GLN A 245 3.48 6.83 2.84
CA GLN A 245 2.08 6.47 3.08
C GLN A 245 1.29 6.35 1.77
N THR A 246 -0.01 6.06 1.84
CA THR A 246 -0.89 6.08 0.66
C THR A 246 -1.02 7.51 0.10
N ASP A 247 -1.31 7.61 -1.20
CA ASP A 247 -1.67 8.86 -1.86
C ASP A 247 -3.10 9.36 -1.57
N ARG A 248 -3.87 8.60 -0.78
CA ARG A 248 -5.20 8.95 -0.25
C ARG A 248 -5.08 9.52 1.16
N LEU A 249 -5.23 10.84 1.29
CA LEU A 249 -4.96 11.59 2.53
C LEU A 249 -6.22 12.07 3.24
N GLU A 250 -7.39 11.63 2.79
CA GLU A 250 -8.65 11.89 3.46
C GLU A 250 -8.65 11.26 4.87
N GLU A 251 -9.34 11.89 5.82
CA GLU A 251 -9.35 11.47 7.23
C GLU A 251 -9.72 9.99 7.42
N GLU A 252 -10.62 9.46 6.60
CA GLU A 252 -11.04 8.05 6.65
C GLU A 252 -9.97 7.04 6.20
N PHE A 253 -8.90 7.50 5.52
CA PHE A 253 -7.79 6.66 5.08
C PHE A 253 -6.53 6.80 5.94
N ALA A 254 -6.53 7.71 6.92
CA ALA A 254 -5.35 8.01 7.71
C ALA A 254 -4.77 6.77 8.41
N ASP A 255 -5.63 5.92 8.98
CA ASP A 255 -5.29 4.67 9.67
C ASP A 255 -5.70 3.41 8.88
N ASP A 256 -6.20 3.56 7.66
CA ASP A 256 -6.73 2.45 6.86
C ASP A 256 -5.59 1.62 6.26
N PRO A 257 -5.49 0.31 6.56
CA PRO A 257 -4.37 -0.52 6.16
C PRO A 257 -4.41 -0.97 4.69
N ALA A 258 -3.32 -1.59 4.24
CA ALA A 258 -3.25 -2.34 2.99
C ALA A 258 -3.52 -1.53 1.69
N LYS A 259 -3.13 -0.26 1.67
CA LYS A 259 -3.33 0.65 0.51
C LYS A 259 -2.31 0.49 -0.61
N TYR A 260 -1.11 0.06 -0.25
CA TYR A 260 -0.04 -0.24 -1.19
C TYR A 260 0.79 -1.41 -0.65
N ARG A 261 1.53 -2.10 -1.50
CA ARG A 261 2.19 -3.36 -1.12
C ARG A 261 3.31 -3.19 -0.09
N GLY A 262 4.11 -2.11 -0.16
CA GLY A 262 5.15 -1.80 0.83
C GLY A 262 6.56 -1.69 0.26
N LEU A 263 7.57 -1.79 1.13
CA LEU A 263 8.97 -1.81 0.75
C LEU A 263 9.45 -3.27 0.60
N ILE A 264 10.11 -3.60 -0.50
CA ILE A 264 10.62 -4.94 -0.77
C ILE A 264 12.12 -4.86 -1.03
N LEU A 265 12.90 -5.33 -0.08
CA LEU A 265 14.35 -5.42 -0.19
C LEU A 265 14.70 -6.77 -0.79
N GLY A 266 14.99 -6.77 -2.09
CA GLY A 266 15.30 -7.99 -2.84
C GLY A 266 16.63 -8.62 -2.44
N PRO A 267 16.87 -9.88 -2.85
CA PRO A 267 18.02 -10.67 -2.43
C PRO A 267 19.37 -9.94 -2.52
N GLY A 268 20.14 -9.95 -1.43
CA GLY A 268 21.47 -9.35 -1.35
C GLY A 268 21.52 -7.82 -1.39
N SER A 269 20.38 -7.13 -1.27
CA SER A 269 20.33 -5.67 -1.18
C SER A 269 20.89 -5.18 0.15
N GLU A 270 21.91 -4.33 0.10
CA GLU A 270 22.61 -3.78 1.28
C GLU A 270 22.42 -2.25 1.40
N ASN A 271 22.83 -1.67 2.55
CA ASN A 271 22.78 -0.23 2.83
C ASN A 271 21.37 0.41 2.78
N ASN A 272 20.33 -0.37 3.11
CA ASN A 272 18.97 0.14 3.25
C ASN A 272 18.76 0.76 4.64
N VAL A 273 18.19 1.96 4.66
CA VAL A 273 18.06 2.75 5.90
C VAL A 273 16.68 3.39 5.98
N LEU A 274 16.05 3.25 7.13
CA LEU A 274 14.94 4.09 7.56
C LEU A 274 15.36 4.77 8.86
N GLU A 275 15.57 6.08 8.81
CA GLU A 275 16.04 6.87 9.95
C GLU A 275 15.14 8.09 10.13
N ASN A 276 14.51 8.24 11.30
CA ASN A 276 13.48 9.27 11.53
C ASN A 276 12.40 9.24 10.44
N ALA A 277 11.85 8.05 10.18
CA ALA A 277 10.87 7.82 9.13
C ALA A 277 9.55 7.28 9.69
N GLN A 278 8.47 7.51 8.96
CA GLN A 278 7.17 6.89 9.20
C GLN A 278 6.77 6.10 7.95
N LEU A 279 6.41 4.84 8.13
CA LEU A 279 5.92 3.95 7.07
C LEU A 279 4.53 3.45 7.44
N LEU A 280 3.52 3.94 6.72
CA LEU A 280 2.11 3.81 7.09
C LEU A 280 1.30 3.11 6.00
N ASN A 281 0.19 2.46 6.35
CA ASN A 281 -0.85 1.95 5.43
C ASN A 281 -0.42 0.85 4.45
N ALA A 282 0.76 0.25 4.60
CA ALA A 282 1.25 -0.79 3.70
C ALA A 282 0.50 -2.14 3.87
N ILE A 283 0.56 -3.05 2.90
CA ILE A 283 0.14 -4.45 3.10
C ILE A 283 1.14 -5.15 4.02
N VAL A 284 2.43 -5.01 3.73
CA VAL A 284 3.54 -5.39 4.61
C VAL A 284 4.45 -4.17 4.65
N GLY A 285 4.88 -3.71 5.83
CA GLY A 285 5.77 -2.56 5.92
C GLY A 285 7.05 -2.77 5.10
N ILE A 286 7.90 -3.69 5.56
CA ILE A 286 9.14 -4.07 4.87
C ILE A 286 9.21 -5.59 4.72
N THR A 287 9.36 -6.06 3.49
CA THR A 287 9.75 -7.44 3.17
C THR A 287 11.25 -7.46 2.89
N ILE A 288 12.03 -8.26 3.63
CA ILE A 288 13.49 -8.36 3.46
C ILE A 288 13.86 -9.79 3.05
N ASP A 289 14.30 -9.97 1.81
CA ASP A 289 14.55 -11.29 1.23
C ASP A 289 16.05 -11.62 1.16
N SER A 290 16.39 -12.85 1.54
CA SER A 290 17.63 -13.58 1.23
C SER A 290 18.90 -12.74 1.20
N ALA A 291 19.55 -12.62 2.37
CA ALA A 291 20.79 -11.87 2.59
C ALA A 291 20.69 -10.34 2.36
N ALA A 292 19.49 -9.79 2.15
CA ALA A 292 19.29 -8.36 2.24
C ALA A 292 19.39 -7.87 3.70
N GLU A 293 19.77 -6.60 3.88
CA GLU A 293 19.84 -5.95 5.18
C GLU A 293 19.05 -4.65 5.25
N VAL A 294 18.59 -4.29 6.46
CA VAL A 294 17.99 -2.99 6.75
C VAL A 294 18.29 -2.50 8.16
N ARG A 295 18.54 -1.20 8.29
CA ARG A 295 18.56 -0.48 9.56
C ARG A 295 17.36 0.43 9.68
N VAL A 296 16.54 0.20 10.70
CA VAL A 296 15.39 1.04 11.09
C VAL A 296 15.73 1.73 12.41
N GLU A 297 15.76 3.05 12.43
CA GLU A 297 16.19 3.84 13.58
C GLU A 297 15.29 5.07 13.79
N ASN A 298 14.89 5.35 15.03
CA ASN A 298 14.03 6.49 15.37
C ASN A 298 12.74 6.56 14.51
N SER A 299 12.17 5.41 14.16
CA SER A 299 11.12 5.34 13.14
C SER A 299 9.84 4.67 13.63
N ILE A 300 8.75 4.92 12.92
CA ILE A 300 7.43 4.33 13.16
C ILE A 300 7.03 3.50 11.94
N ILE A 301 6.56 2.27 12.17
CA ILE A 301 5.88 1.47 11.15
C ILE A 301 4.51 1.08 11.70
N ALA A 302 3.45 1.56 11.05
CA ALA A 302 2.10 1.43 11.58
C ALA A 302 1.05 1.25 10.49
N PHE A 303 -0.15 0.84 10.93
CA PHE A 303 -1.32 0.69 10.06
C PHE A 303 -1.08 -0.26 8.89
N SER A 304 -0.23 -1.28 9.03
CA SER A 304 -0.05 -2.26 7.95
C SER A 304 -1.11 -3.37 7.98
N GLY A 305 -1.56 -3.84 6.82
CA GLY A 305 -2.53 -4.95 6.69
C GLY A 305 -1.95 -6.34 7.00
N GLY A 306 -0.67 -6.38 7.36
CA GLY A 306 0.16 -7.53 7.63
C GLY A 306 1.35 -7.09 8.50
N PRO A 307 2.44 -7.86 8.55
CA PRO A 307 3.62 -7.52 9.35
C PRO A 307 4.18 -6.12 9.07
N ALA A 308 4.70 -5.47 10.10
CA ALA A 308 5.57 -4.30 9.94
C ALA A 308 6.88 -4.73 9.26
N ILE A 309 7.43 -5.88 9.67
CA ILE A 309 8.65 -6.48 9.12
C ILE A 309 8.41 -7.96 8.86
N SER A 310 8.64 -8.39 7.63
CA SER A 310 8.71 -9.80 7.23
C SER A 310 10.09 -10.10 6.64
N ALA A 311 10.91 -10.83 7.38
CA ALA A 311 12.28 -11.16 7.03
C ALA A 311 12.40 -12.64 6.63
N TYR A 312 13.08 -12.92 5.52
CA TYR A 312 13.42 -14.26 5.07
C TYR A 312 14.94 -14.38 4.94
N GLN A 313 15.59 -15.12 5.85
CA GLN A 313 17.05 -15.31 5.83
C GLN A 313 17.84 -13.98 5.64
N SER A 314 17.56 -12.97 6.46
CA SER A 314 18.06 -11.59 6.28
C SER A 314 18.55 -10.93 7.56
N ASP A 315 19.18 -9.76 7.44
CA ASP A 315 19.79 -9.03 8.57
C ASP A 315 19.03 -7.73 8.88
N VAL A 316 18.38 -7.67 10.04
CA VAL A 316 17.55 -6.54 10.45
C VAL A 316 18.07 -5.93 11.74
N THR A 317 18.31 -4.62 11.73
CA THR A 317 18.61 -3.84 12.93
C THR A 317 17.52 -2.81 13.16
N VAL A 318 16.89 -2.83 14.34
CA VAL A 318 15.86 -1.89 14.76
C VAL A 318 16.28 -1.20 16.04
N ARG A 319 16.28 0.14 16.06
CA ARG A 319 16.70 0.92 17.23
C ARG A 319 15.73 2.06 17.50
N ASN A 320 15.37 2.26 18.76
CA ASN A 320 14.56 3.40 19.21
C ASN A 320 13.31 3.62 18.34
N SER A 321 12.56 2.56 18.04
CA SER A 321 11.47 2.58 17.05
C SER A 321 10.19 1.95 17.59
N LEU A 322 9.04 2.36 17.04
CA LEU A 322 7.72 1.92 17.49
C LEU A 322 6.97 1.25 16.34
N PHE A 323 6.49 0.03 16.56
CA PHE A 323 5.60 -0.68 15.65
C PHE A 323 4.27 -0.93 16.32
N HIS A 324 3.19 -0.38 15.77
CA HIS A 324 1.84 -0.48 16.33
C HIS A 324 0.76 -0.56 15.25
N SER A 325 -0.43 -1.02 15.63
CA SER A 325 -1.59 -1.08 14.73
C SER A 325 -1.30 -1.83 13.41
N ASN A 326 -0.45 -2.86 13.49
CA ASN A 326 -0.10 -3.72 12.37
C ASN A 326 -0.88 -5.02 12.48
N PHE A 327 -1.50 -5.47 11.40
CA PHE A 327 -2.26 -6.71 11.39
C PHE A 327 -1.32 -7.92 11.24
N GLY A 328 -1.62 -9.06 11.86
CA GLY A 328 -0.75 -10.23 11.78
C GLY A 328 0.45 -10.13 12.71
N ASN A 329 1.51 -10.90 12.42
CA ASN A 329 2.69 -10.90 13.27
C ASN A 329 3.50 -9.63 13.03
N THR A 330 3.72 -8.77 14.03
CA THR A 330 4.34 -7.46 13.78
C THR A 330 5.74 -7.59 13.18
N VAL A 331 6.58 -8.45 13.77
CA VAL A 331 7.90 -8.80 13.25
C VAL A 331 7.98 -10.31 13.11
N GLN A 332 8.23 -10.79 11.90
CA GLN A 332 8.39 -12.22 11.64
C GLN A 332 9.68 -12.51 10.86
N PHE A 333 10.39 -13.56 11.30
CA PHE A 333 11.53 -14.15 10.62
C PHE A 333 11.19 -15.57 10.19
N VAL A 334 11.40 -15.84 8.91
CA VAL A 334 11.28 -17.17 8.31
C VAL A 334 12.67 -17.61 7.85
N LYS A 335 13.03 -18.86 8.12
CA LYS A 335 14.31 -19.45 7.69
C LYS A 335 15.53 -18.64 8.15
N GLY A 336 15.54 -18.24 9.42
CA GLY A 336 16.70 -17.66 10.10
C GLY A 336 17.05 -16.25 9.64
N GLY A 337 18.27 -15.83 9.95
CA GLY A 337 18.75 -14.45 9.78
C GLY A 337 19.21 -13.84 11.10
N THR A 338 19.48 -12.54 11.09
CA THR A 338 19.89 -11.79 12.28
C THR A 338 18.87 -10.71 12.62
N LEU A 339 18.44 -10.66 13.88
CA LEU A 339 17.63 -9.59 14.43
C LEU A 339 18.37 -8.89 15.56
N ARG A 340 18.55 -7.57 15.48
CA ARG A 340 19.03 -6.74 16.58
C ARG A 340 17.99 -5.68 16.91
N MET A 341 17.50 -5.66 18.14
CA MET A 341 16.53 -4.67 18.63
C MET A 341 17.05 -3.98 19.88
N GLN A 342 17.01 -2.65 19.90
CA GLN A 342 17.40 -1.86 21.07
C GLN A 342 16.40 -0.73 21.28
N HIS A 343 15.79 -0.61 22.46
CA HIS A 343 14.76 0.42 22.69
C HIS A 343 13.61 0.36 21.67
N THR A 344 13.15 -0.83 21.32
CA THR A 344 12.04 -0.98 20.37
C THR A 344 10.77 -1.37 21.10
N THR A 345 9.64 -0.77 20.71
CA THR A 345 8.31 -1.17 21.19
C THR A 345 7.53 -1.84 20.05
N ILE A 346 7.16 -3.11 20.26
CA ILE A 346 6.14 -3.82 19.48
C ILE A 346 4.84 -3.81 20.29
N ALA A 347 3.82 -3.16 19.75
CA ALA A 347 2.49 -3.04 20.34
C ALA A 347 1.44 -3.66 19.39
N ASN A 348 1.29 -4.99 19.47
CA ASN A 348 0.44 -5.79 18.58
C ASN A 348 -1.00 -5.93 19.11
N TYR A 349 -1.67 -4.81 19.33
CA TYR A 349 -3.04 -4.79 19.84
C TYR A 349 -4.07 -4.80 18.72
N GLY A 350 -5.26 -5.35 19.01
CA GLY A 350 -6.39 -5.37 18.07
C GLY A 350 -6.36 -6.52 17.06
N VAL A 351 -5.40 -7.44 17.16
CA VAL A 351 -5.24 -8.58 16.24
C VAL A 351 -4.97 -9.90 16.97
N ASP A 352 -5.45 -11.01 16.42
CA ASP A 352 -5.11 -12.37 16.90
C ASP A 352 -3.87 -12.91 16.20
N ALA A 353 -2.73 -12.26 16.47
CA ALA A 353 -1.41 -12.67 16.01
C ALA A 353 -0.33 -12.26 17.04
N SER A 354 0.88 -12.80 16.95
CA SER A 354 1.93 -12.55 17.95
C SER A 354 2.82 -11.38 17.51
N GLY A 355 3.23 -10.52 18.43
CA GLY A 355 4.15 -9.42 18.12
C GLY A 355 5.47 -9.88 17.48
N LEU A 356 6.05 -10.98 17.93
CA LEU A 356 7.34 -11.49 17.47
C LEU A 356 7.30 -12.99 17.14
N VAL A 357 7.71 -13.34 15.92
CA VAL A 357 7.82 -14.73 15.47
C VAL A 357 9.19 -14.98 14.86
N LEU A 358 9.95 -15.95 15.42
CA LEU A 358 11.29 -16.30 14.95
C LEU A 358 11.35 -17.79 14.62
N THR A 359 11.64 -18.13 13.35
CA THR A 359 11.93 -19.51 12.93
C THR A 359 13.27 -19.59 12.20
N ASN A 360 13.97 -20.72 12.32
CA ASN A 360 15.22 -20.97 11.58
C ASN A 360 15.05 -21.85 10.35
N PHE A 361 13.81 -22.14 9.94
CA PHE A 361 13.53 -23.04 8.83
C PHE A 361 12.29 -22.66 8.01
N ASP A 362 12.18 -23.29 6.85
CA ASP A 362 11.04 -23.24 5.94
C ASP A 362 10.89 -24.63 5.30
N CYS A 363 9.66 -25.14 5.18
CA CYS A 363 9.39 -26.48 4.66
C CYS A 363 8.45 -26.42 3.46
N ASP A 364 8.51 -27.43 2.60
CA ASP A 364 7.51 -27.62 1.56
C ASP A 364 6.09 -27.85 2.13
N GLU A 365 5.07 -27.79 1.26
CA GLU A 365 3.66 -27.91 1.65
C GLU A 365 3.34 -29.20 2.44
N ASN A 366 4.11 -30.26 2.24
CA ASN A 366 3.94 -31.54 2.93
C ASN A 366 4.71 -31.62 4.25
N GLY A 367 5.58 -30.65 4.54
CA GLY A 367 6.47 -30.64 5.70
C GLY A 367 7.57 -31.69 5.63
N GLU A 368 7.84 -32.26 4.46
CA GLU A 368 8.79 -33.38 4.30
C GLU A 368 10.21 -32.89 4.02
N ASN A 369 10.34 -31.77 3.30
CA ASN A 369 11.64 -31.17 2.98
C ASN A 369 11.73 -29.79 3.61
N CYS A 370 12.57 -29.67 4.63
CA CYS A 370 12.84 -28.40 5.29
C CYS A 370 14.25 -27.92 4.97
N VAL A 371 14.36 -26.63 4.66
CA VAL A 371 15.63 -25.90 4.58
C VAL A 371 15.77 -25.05 5.81
N PHE A 372 16.99 -24.90 6.32
CA PHE A 372 17.26 -24.10 7.52
C PHE A 372 18.43 -23.15 7.31
N SER A 373 18.46 -22.10 8.12
CA SER A 373 19.57 -21.16 8.27
C SER A 373 19.64 -20.73 9.72
N PRO A 374 20.82 -20.47 10.30
CA PRO A 374 20.92 -20.00 11.68
C PRO A 374 20.04 -18.78 11.95
N MET A 375 19.34 -18.78 13.08
CA MET A 375 18.64 -17.62 13.61
C MET A 375 19.46 -17.03 14.77
N VAL A 376 19.80 -15.75 14.68
CA VAL A 376 20.47 -15.02 15.76
C VAL A 376 19.63 -13.79 16.12
N ALA A 377 19.09 -13.73 17.34
CA ALA A 377 18.31 -12.59 17.80
C ALA A 377 18.88 -12.01 19.08
N ARG A 378 18.99 -10.68 19.13
CA ARG A 378 19.40 -9.90 20.29
C ARG A 378 18.40 -8.77 20.50
N LEU A 379 17.65 -8.83 21.59
CA LEU A 379 16.70 -7.80 21.97
C LEU A 379 17.13 -7.21 23.31
N GLU A 380 17.28 -5.90 23.39
CA GLU A 380 17.71 -5.21 24.61
C GLU A 380 16.82 -4.00 24.85
N ASN A 381 16.45 -3.74 26.11
CA ASN A 381 15.64 -2.59 26.51
C ASN A 381 14.35 -2.45 25.68
N SER A 382 13.66 -3.55 25.34
CA SER A 382 12.56 -3.54 24.38
C SER A 382 11.24 -3.96 25.03
N ILE A 383 10.13 -3.65 24.36
CA ILE A 383 8.77 -4.07 24.76
C ILE A 383 8.18 -4.92 23.64
N VAL A 384 7.69 -6.11 23.96
CA VAL A 384 6.89 -6.96 23.07
C VAL A 384 5.56 -7.25 23.77
N SER A 385 4.50 -6.59 23.29
CA SER A 385 3.17 -6.57 23.90
C SER A 385 2.08 -6.63 22.83
N GLY A 386 0.85 -7.02 23.20
CA GLY A 386 -0.25 -7.15 22.25
C GLY A 386 -1.54 -7.72 22.87
N SER A 387 -2.41 -8.30 22.04
CA SER A 387 -3.71 -8.85 22.48
C SER A 387 -3.69 -10.33 22.89
N ARG A 388 -2.65 -11.09 22.58
CA ARG A 388 -2.54 -12.53 22.87
C ARG A 388 -1.97 -12.79 24.26
N ALA A 389 -2.21 -14.01 24.74
CA ALA A 389 -1.63 -14.51 25.98
C ALA A 389 -0.11 -14.75 25.87
N SER A 390 0.39 -15.01 24.66
CA SER A 390 1.81 -15.02 24.33
C SER A 390 2.03 -14.21 23.06
N GLU A 391 2.94 -13.24 23.13
CA GLU A 391 3.32 -12.36 22.02
C GLU A 391 4.59 -12.80 21.31
N ILE A 392 5.21 -13.88 21.80
CA ILE A 392 6.43 -14.45 21.24
C ILE A 392 6.13 -15.87 20.78
N ILE A 393 6.60 -16.19 19.57
CA ILE A 393 6.71 -17.56 19.04
C ILE A 393 8.17 -17.77 18.64
N LEU A 394 8.77 -18.82 19.17
CA LEU A 394 10.11 -19.29 18.81
C LEU A 394 9.98 -20.72 18.31
N VAL A 395 10.49 -21.03 17.11
CA VAL A 395 10.47 -22.39 16.57
C VAL A 395 11.85 -22.76 16.05
N ASP A 396 12.47 -23.73 16.71
CA ASP A 396 13.78 -24.25 16.34
C ASP A 396 13.61 -25.64 15.72
N ILE A 397 13.99 -25.80 14.45
CA ILE A 397 13.91 -27.08 13.76
C ILE A 397 14.69 -28.20 14.47
N PHE A 398 15.74 -27.86 15.21
CA PHE A 398 16.56 -28.83 15.95
C PHE A 398 16.15 -29.00 17.42
N GLN A 399 15.11 -28.29 17.89
CA GLN A 399 14.60 -28.38 19.26
C GLN A 399 15.72 -28.28 20.34
N GLY A 400 16.70 -27.40 20.11
CA GLY A 400 17.83 -27.20 21.02
C GLY A 400 18.99 -28.20 20.91
N GLU A 401 18.91 -29.20 20.03
CA GLU A 401 20.02 -30.17 19.82
C GLU A 401 21.25 -29.53 19.16
N GLU A 402 21.07 -28.43 18.41
CA GLU A 402 22.13 -27.68 17.74
C GLU A 402 22.10 -26.19 18.15
N PRO A 403 22.59 -25.83 19.36
CA PRO A 403 22.39 -24.49 19.94
C PRO A 403 22.92 -23.30 19.13
N THR A 404 23.86 -23.52 18.22
CA THR A 404 24.42 -22.47 17.36
C THR A 404 23.52 -22.12 16.17
N THR A 405 22.45 -22.89 15.94
CA THR A 405 21.51 -22.68 14.83
C THR A 405 20.26 -21.89 15.23
N PHE A 406 20.04 -21.71 16.53
CA PHE A 406 18.96 -20.91 17.09
C PHE A 406 19.40 -20.23 18.38
N ASP A 407 19.98 -19.04 18.23
CA ASP A 407 20.60 -18.27 19.31
C ASP A 407 19.79 -16.99 19.57
N VAL A 408 18.94 -17.03 20.59
CA VAL A 408 18.08 -15.91 20.98
C VAL A 408 18.47 -15.44 22.38
N GLN A 409 18.68 -14.14 22.53
CA GLN A 409 18.88 -13.49 23.81
C GLN A 409 18.02 -12.22 23.89
N ILE A 410 17.36 -12.05 25.02
CA ILE A 410 16.51 -10.91 25.35
C ILE A 410 16.97 -10.39 26.71
N ASP A 411 17.26 -9.10 26.82
CA ASP A 411 17.76 -8.49 28.04
C ASP A 411 16.95 -7.24 28.40
N ASN A 412 16.68 -7.04 29.69
CA ASN A 412 16.11 -5.79 30.23
C ASN A 412 14.81 -5.35 29.54
N SER A 413 13.94 -6.31 29.25
CA SER A 413 12.81 -6.12 28.34
C SER A 413 11.48 -6.55 28.96
N VAL A 414 10.39 -5.96 28.48
CA VAL A 414 9.03 -6.41 28.81
C VAL A 414 8.55 -7.31 27.70
N VAL A 415 8.13 -8.53 28.03
CA VAL A 415 7.59 -9.50 27.08
C VAL A 415 6.33 -10.13 27.64
N ARG A 416 5.47 -10.69 26.79
CA ARG A 416 4.31 -11.47 27.25
C ARG A 416 4.40 -12.91 26.77
N THR A 417 4.37 -13.85 27.71
CA THR A 417 4.37 -15.30 27.44
C THR A 417 3.36 -16.01 28.33
N ASP A 418 2.79 -17.12 27.85
CA ASP A 418 1.90 -17.98 28.64
C ASP A 418 2.51 -19.36 28.93
N SER A 419 1.76 -20.19 29.66
CA SER A 419 2.19 -21.56 29.96
C SER A 419 2.36 -22.41 28.69
N ARG A 420 1.63 -22.13 27.60
CA ARG A 420 1.76 -22.90 26.37
C ARG A 420 3.11 -22.66 25.73
N PHE A 421 3.53 -21.39 25.65
CA PHE A 421 4.88 -21.01 25.20
C PHE A 421 5.98 -21.73 26.00
N LEU A 422 5.90 -21.70 27.33
CA LEU A 422 6.92 -22.32 28.19
C LEU A 422 6.99 -23.85 28.05
N THR A 423 5.87 -24.50 27.69
CA THR A 423 5.81 -25.95 27.45
C THR A 423 6.00 -26.35 25.99
N ASP A 424 6.19 -25.38 25.10
CA ASP A 424 6.33 -25.65 23.67
C ASP A 424 7.62 -26.42 23.37
N GLN A 425 7.65 -27.12 22.23
CA GLN A 425 8.78 -27.94 21.79
C GLN A 425 9.33 -28.84 22.91
N ASN A 426 8.44 -29.58 23.58
CA ASN A 426 8.77 -30.47 24.70
C ASN A 426 9.39 -29.76 25.93
N GLY A 427 9.04 -28.50 26.15
CA GLY A 427 9.54 -27.70 27.27
C GLY A 427 10.91 -27.07 27.03
N LEU A 428 11.32 -26.90 25.76
CA LEU A 428 12.58 -26.26 25.39
C LEU A 428 12.73 -24.87 26.03
N TYR A 429 11.63 -24.16 26.23
CA TYR A 429 11.60 -22.81 26.81
C TYR A 429 11.07 -22.77 28.25
N ALA A 430 11.12 -23.89 28.99
CA ALA A 430 10.65 -23.93 30.38
C ALA A 430 11.40 -22.94 31.29
N ASP A 431 12.70 -22.77 31.06
CA ASP A 431 13.59 -21.88 31.81
C ASP A 431 13.83 -20.54 31.07
N PHE A 432 12.87 -20.10 30.23
CA PHE A 432 13.00 -18.93 29.36
C PHE A 432 13.51 -17.68 30.10
N TYR A 433 12.95 -17.36 31.27
CA TYR A 433 13.33 -16.19 32.08
C TYR A 433 14.67 -16.34 32.84
N GLU A 434 15.29 -17.52 32.81
CA GLU A 434 16.60 -17.77 33.41
C GLU A 434 17.71 -17.84 32.35
N THR A 435 17.36 -18.21 31.12
CA THR A 435 18.32 -18.59 30.07
C THR A 435 18.30 -17.67 28.84
N ILE A 436 17.11 -17.27 28.39
CA ILE A 436 16.92 -16.49 27.16
C ILE A 436 16.59 -15.03 27.50
N CYS A 437 15.70 -14.80 28.48
CA CYS A 437 15.19 -13.48 28.83
C CYS A 437 15.73 -13.01 30.19
N GLN A 438 16.90 -12.39 30.20
CA GLN A 438 17.55 -11.92 31.43
C GLN A 438 16.99 -10.56 31.85
N ASN A 439 16.70 -10.40 33.15
CA ASN A 439 16.08 -9.19 33.70
C ASN A 439 14.82 -8.75 32.94
N CYS A 440 13.99 -9.72 32.54
CA CYS A 440 12.74 -9.45 31.85
C CYS A 440 11.54 -9.44 32.79
N VAL A 441 10.52 -8.67 32.41
CA VAL A 441 9.20 -8.71 33.05
C VAL A 441 8.25 -9.50 32.14
N ASN A 442 7.57 -10.51 32.71
CA ASN A 442 6.42 -11.15 32.04
C ASN A 442 5.18 -10.31 32.25
N LEU A 443 4.68 -9.67 31.19
CA LEU A 443 3.58 -8.73 31.21
C LEU A 443 2.22 -9.44 31.35
N GLU A 444 1.48 -9.12 32.42
CA GLU A 444 0.10 -9.56 32.59
C GLU A 444 -0.90 -8.59 31.91
N PHE A 445 -2.16 -9.00 31.76
CA PHE A 445 -3.19 -8.12 31.18
C PHE A 445 -3.63 -6.99 32.11
N SER A 446 -3.45 -7.16 33.42
CA SER A 446 -3.76 -6.14 34.43
C SER A 446 -2.63 -5.15 34.67
N ASP A 447 -1.45 -5.41 34.13
CA ASP A 447 -0.29 -4.56 34.35
C ASP A 447 -0.44 -3.24 33.58
N PRO A 448 -0.18 -2.09 34.23
CA PRO A 448 -0.04 -0.83 33.52
C PRO A 448 1.17 -0.88 32.59
N LEU A 449 1.00 -0.39 31.36
CA LEU A 449 2.09 -0.32 30.38
C LEU A 449 2.09 1.01 29.61
N PHE A 450 1.00 1.30 28.90
CA PHE A 450 0.84 2.50 28.07
C PHE A 450 -0.26 3.42 28.61
N VAL A 451 -0.20 4.70 28.24
CA VAL A 451 -1.21 5.72 28.61
C VAL A 451 -2.57 5.40 28.00
N SER A 452 -2.64 5.13 26.69
CA SER A 452 -3.88 4.74 26.04
C SER A 452 -3.60 3.96 24.75
N ILE A 453 -3.97 2.68 24.74
CA ILE A 453 -3.90 1.86 23.52
C ILE A 453 -5.00 2.26 22.53
N GLU A 454 -6.18 2.65 23.03
CA GLU A 454 -7.33 3.02 22.18
C GLU A 454 -7.10 4.30 21.38
N GLU A 455 -6.25 5.18 21.87
CA GLU A 455 -5.91 6.47 21.23
C GLU A 455 -4.52 6.43 20.57
N ASP A 456 -3.93 5.25 20.40
CA ASP A 456 -2.56 5.05 19.89
C ASP A 456 -1.47 5.86 20.64
N ASP A 457 -1.69 6.17 21.93
CA ASP A 457 -0.69 6.81 22.79
C ASP A 457 0.11 5.78 23.59
N TYR A 458 1.17 5.30 22.93
CA TYR A 458 2.12 4.34 23.47
C TYR A 458 3.17 4.97 24.42
N ALA A 459 2.98 6.21 24.87
CA ALA A 459 3.72 6.73 26.01
C ALA A 459 3.54 5.82 27.23
N LEU A 460 4.57 5.69 28.05
CA LEU A 460 4.50 4.81 29.22
C LEU A 460 3.54 5.35 30.27
N ASP A 461 2.74 4.47 30.87
CA ASP A 461 1.92 4.81 32.03
C ASP A 461 2.78 5.20 33.24
N SER A 462 2.24 6.03 34.13
CA SER A 462 2.91 6.44 35.37
C SER A 462 3.32 5.29 36.30
N LEU A 463 2.65 4.15 36.23
CA LEU A 463 2.97 2.94 36.98
C LEU A 463 3.52 1.83 36.09
N SER A 464 3.88 2.15 34.84
CA SER A 464 4.28 1.18 33.84
C SER A 464 5.40 0.26 34.32
N VAL A 465 5.23 -1.04 34.06
CA VAL A 465 6.22 -2.08 34.40
C VAL A 465 7.50 -1.97 33.56
N ALA A 466 7.48 -1.19 32.47
CA ALA A 466 8.65 -0.95 31.64
C ALA A 466 9.61 0.09 32.24
N ARG A 467 9.19 0.80 33.30
CA ARG A 467 9.97 1.90 33.86
C ARG A 467 11.22 1.43 34.61
N ASN A 468 12.34 2.13 34.42
CA ASN A 468 13.64 1.85 35.04
C ASN A 468 14.15 0.41 34.82
N LEU A 469 13.66 -0.28 33.79
CA LEU A 469 14.01 -1.67 33.50
C LEU A 469 15.28 -1.79 32.65
N GLY A 470 15.51 -0.80 31.79
CA GLY A 470 16.57 -0.79 30.80
C GLY A 470 17.95 -0.50 31.37
N VAL A 471 18.96 -0.65 30.52
CA VAL A 471 20.35 -0.20 30.75
C VAL A 471 20.72 0.92 29.79
N PHE A 472 21.39 1.96 30.28
CA PHE A 472 21.73 3.10 29.44
C PHE A 472 22.67 2.71 28.29
N LEU A 473 22.22 2.97 27.06
CA LEU A 473 22.99 2.76 25.84
C LEU A 473 23.49 4.12 25.32
N PRO A 474 24.79 4.43 25.41
CA PRO A 474 25.33 5.74 24.99
C PRO A 474 25.09 6.09 23.52
N ALA A 475 24.87 5.07 22.68
CA ALA A 475 24.55 5.23 21.26
C ALA A 475 23.08 5.58 21.00
N LEU A 476 22.21 5.54 22.03
CA LEU A 476 20.79 5.87 21.97
C LEU A 476 20.41 6.72 23.20
N PRO A 477 20.97 7.94 23.36
CA PRO A 477 20.77 8.76 24.56
C PRO A 477 19.37 9.39 24.64
N GLN A 478 18.61 9.37 23.54
CA GLN A 478 17.29 9.95 23.43
C GLN A 478 16.25 8.88 23.05
N ASP A 479 15.01 9.10 23.47
CA ASP A 479 13.86 8.31 23.07
C ASP A 479 13.33 8.72 21.69
N LEU A 480 12.30 8.04 21.19
CA LEU A 480 11.70 8.29 19.88
C LEU A 480 11.09 9.71 19.74
N ARG A 481 10.74 10.37 20.85
CA ARG A 481 10.21 11.73 20.89
C ARG A 481 11.30 12.79 21.17
N GLY A 482 12.57 12.38 21.24
CA GLY A 482 13.72 13.26 21.50
C GLY A 482 13.96 13.59 22.98
N ASN A 483 13.27 12.95 23.91
CA ASN A 483 13.51 13.12 25.34
C ASN A 483 14.81 12.40 25.74
N GLN A 484 15.57 12.97 26.66
CA GLN A 484 16.76 12.29 27.19
C GLN A 484 16.34 11.08 28.02
N ARG A 485 17.04 9.96 27.83
CA ARG A 485 16.87 8.77 28.66
C ARG A 485 17.62 8.92 29.98
N ASP A 486 17.10 8.29 31.03
CA ASP A 486 17.81 8.23 32.29
C ASP A 486 19.14 7.47 32.12
N THR A 487 20.23 8.02 32.67
CA THR A 487 21.58 7.46 32.48
C THR A 487 21.90 6.31 33.43
N GLU A 488 21.13 6.15 34.52
CA GLU A 488 21.29 5.09 35.50
C GLU A 488 20.32 3.94 35.23
N SER A 489 19.06 4.25 34.95
CA SER A 489 18.00 3.26 34.71
C SER A 489 16.97 3.77 33.71
N PRO A 490 17.27 3.74 32.40
CA PRO A 490 16.29 4.14 31.39
C PRO A 490 15.11 3.17 31.36
N ASP A 491 14.03 3.60 30.71
CA ASP A 491 12.88 2.74 30.52
C ASP A 491 13.07 1.77 29.34
N ALA A 492 12.46 0.59 29.43
CA ALA A 492 12.38 -0.31 28.28
C ALA A 492 11.41 0.26 27.23
N GLY A 493 11.69 -0.02 25.95
CA GLY A 493 10.91 0.42 24.81
C GLY A 493 11.40 1.74 24.18
N ALA A 494 10.66 2.18 23.19
CA ALA A 494 11.00 3.32 22.33
C ALA A 494 10.76 4.69 22.98
N LEU A 495 9.98 4.76 24.05
CA LEU A 495 9.57 6.00 24.69
C LEU A 495 9.99 6.00 26.15
N GLU A 496 10.59 7.10 26.59
CA GLU A 496 10.95 7.31 27.98
C GLU A 496 9.77 7.96 28.70
N TRP A 497 9.42 7.48 29.89
CA TRP A 497 8.39 8.09 30.70
C TRP A 497 8.77 9.52 31.06
N GLN A 498 7.83 10.44 30.87
CA GLN A 498 7.96 11.83 31.29
C GLN A 498 6.96 12.13 32.42
N PRO A 499 7.38 12.81 33.50
CA PRO A 499 6.44 13.31 34.50
C PRO A 499 5.52 14.34 33.85
N GLN A 500 4.20 14.11 33.96
CA GLN A 500 3.17 15.05 33.49
C GLN A 500 3.16 16.36 34.29
#